data_AF-A0A7S2AJ53-F1
#
_entry.id   AF-A0A7S2AJ53-F1
#
_cell.length_a   1.000
_cell.length_b   1.000
_cell.length_c   1.000
_cell.angle_alpha   90.00
_cell.angle_beta   90.00
_cell.angle_gamma   90.00
#
_symmetry.space_group_name_H-M   'P 1'
#
loop_
_entity.id
_entity.type
_entity.pdbx_description
1 polymer ?
#
loop_
_entity_poly.entity_id
_entity_poly.type
_entity_poly.pdbx_seq_one_letter_code
_entity_poly.pdbx_strand_id
1 'polypeptide(L)'
;VESGVTPFRNPSADDKGSLWGTFDAGKMTVQNFNADPSITEAWWRMKRTIASEVNAARPNPAHELFRTLEELGKLGAVVTQNIDSLHLQAGIPARKNIEVHGHMRGLICADKRTVLNPMPCQGGTCTYCIPADDTAAIRAAYDGASAVPLCPLCGCALRTETVMFGQPMPEQEVEAAMDAIDRADLLL
;
A
#
# COMPACT_ATOMS: atom_id res chain seq x y z
N VAL A 1 3.98 -8.40 -11.12
CA VAL A 1 4.12 -8.64 -12.57
C VAL A 1 3.54 -9.99 -12.99
N GLU A 2 4.14 -11.13 -12.61
CA GLU A 2 3.63 -12.46 -13.04
C GLU A 2 2.19 -12.77 -12.57
N SER A 3 1.74 -12.14 -11.49
CA SER A 3 0.34 -12.21 -11.02
C SER A 3 -0.62 -11.27 -11.75
N GLY A 4 -0.19 -10.61 -12.83
CA GLY A 4 -1.01 -9.65 -13.58
C GLY A 4 -1.10 -8.24 -12.95
N VAL A 5 -0.37 -7.98 -11.86
CA VAL A 5 -0.28 -6.65 -11.25
C VAL A 5 0.78 -5.81 -11.97
N THR A 6 0.37 -4.65 -12.46
CA THR A 6 1.20 -3.70 -13.20
C THR A 6 2.29 -3.13 -12.28
N PRO A 7 3.58 -3.19 -12.66
CA PRO A 7 4.65 -2.64 -11.85
C PRO A 7 4.63 -1.11 -11.88
N PHE A 8 5.19 -0.52 -10.82
CA PHE A 8 5.34 0.92 -10.72
C PHE A 8 6.31 1.50 -11.77
N ARG A 9 7.42 0.80 -12.04
CA ARG A 9 8.42 1.17 -13.05
C ARG A 9 8.44 0.15 -14.18
N ASN A 10 8.88 0.59 -15.36
CA ASN A 10 9.00 -0.31 -16.50
C ASN A 10 10.01 -1.44 -16.17
N PRO A 11 9.63 -2.71 -16.38
CA PRO A 11 10.53 -3.84 -16.17
C PRO A 11 11.62 -3.94 -17.25
N SER A 12 11.45 -3.28 -18.39
CA SER A 12 12.47 -3.15 -19.44
C SER A 12 12.34 -1.80 -20.19
N ALA A 13 13.37 -1.41 -20.94
CA ALA A 13 13.41 -0.14 -21.67
C ALA A 13 12.32 0.00 -22.76
N ASP A 14 11.79 -1.12 -23.24
CA ASP A 14 10.79 -1.18 -24.31
C ASP A 14 9.35 -1.28 -23.78
N ASP A 15 9.18 -1.55 -22.48
CA ASP A 15 7.87 -1.63 -21.84
C ASP A 15 7.38 -0.21 -21.51
N LYS A 16 6.21 0.18 -22.03
CA LYS A 16 5.57 1.48 -21.75
C LYS A 16 4.39 1.38 -20.77
N GLY A 17 4.18 0.19 -20.19
CA GLY A 17 2.98 -0.13 -19.42
C GLY A 17 3.04 0.15 -17.92
N SER A 18 4.10 0.75 -17.38
CA SER A 18 4.18 0.98 -15.92
C SER A 18 3.27 2.11 -15.43
N LEU A 19 2.91 2.03 -14.14
CA LEU A 19 2.11 3.08 -13.51
C LEU A 19 2.80 4.44 -13.58
N TRP A 20 4.12 4.53 -13.40
CA TRP A 20 4.84 5.81 -13.52
C TRP A 20 5.05 6.29 -14.97
N GLY A 21 4.78 5.44 -15.97
CA GLY A 21 4.60 5.89 -17.34
C GLY A 21 3.27 6.63 -17.56
N THR A 22 2.28 6.38 -16.70
CA THR A 22 0.92 6.97 -16.77
C THR A 22 0.70 8.09 -15.77
N PHE A 23 1.34 8.01 -14.59
CA PHE A 23 1.22 8.95 -13.48
C PHE A 23 2.59 9.56 -13.16
N ASP A 24 2.64 10.86 -12.85
CA ASP A 24 3.87 11.53 -12.45
C ASP A 24 4.24 11.18 -10.99
N ALA A 25 5.16 10.23 -10.83
CA ALA A 25 5.64 9.77 -9.53
C ALA A 25 6.15 10.90 -8.64
N GLY A 26 6.83 11.89 -9.23
CA GLY A 26 7.42 13.02 -8.50
C GLY A 26 6.37 13.95 -7.91
N LYS A 27 5.15 13.94 -8.45
CA LYS A 27 4.01 14.71 -7.93
C LYS A 27 3.16 13.92 -6.94
N MET A 28 3.27 12.59 -6.90
CA MET A 28 2.46 11.71 -6.05
C MET A 28 3.00 11.62 -4.61
N THR A 29 3.23 12.78 -4.00
CA THR A 29 3.72 12.92 -2.63
C THR A 29 2.59 13.15 -1.65
N VAL A 30 2.81 12.84 -0.37
CA VAL A 30 1.81 13.10 0.69
C VAL A 30 1.48 14.60 0.81
N GLN A 31 2.47 15.46 0.58
CA GLN A 31 2.29 16.91 0.63
C GLN A 31 1.35 17.39 -0.47
N ASN A 32 1.56 16.91 -1.71
CA ASN A 32 0.72 17.28 -2.83
C ASN A 32 -0.67 16.66 -2.72
N PHE A 33 -0.81 15.43 -2.21
CA PHE A 33 -2.11 14.83 -1.92
C PHE A 33 -2.93 15.67 -0.94
N ASN A 34 -2.29 16.28 0.06
CA ASN A 34 -2.96 17.13 1.04
C ASN A 34 -3.26 18.54 0.52
N ALA A 35 -2.49 19.05 -0.44
CA ALA A 35 -2.55 20.43 -0.89
C ALA A 35 -3.32 20.65 -2.20
N ASP A 36 -3.35 19.65 -3.09
CA ASP A 36 -3.88 19.78 -4.44
C ASP A 36 -4.96 18.72 -4.73
N PRO A 37 -6.26 19.12 -4.81
CA PRO A 37 -7.35 18.21 -5.10
C PRO A 37 -7.18 17.42 -6.40
N SER A 38 -6.51 17.99 -7.41
CA SER A 38 -6.26 17.29 -8.68
C SER A 38 -5.29 16.12 -8.51
N ILE A 39 -4.33 16.23 -7.58
CA ILE A 39 -3.42 15.15 -7.21
C ILE A 39 -4.16 14.11 -6.37
N THR A 40 -5.04 14.53 -5.45
CA THR A 40 -5.91 13.62 -4.70
C THR A 40 -6.78 12.76 -5.63
N GLU A 41 -7.41 13.38 -6.62
CA GLU A 41 -8.22 12.69 -7.64
C GLU A 41 -7.38 11.73 -8.50
N ALA A 42 -6.21 12.19 -8.97
CA ALA A 42 -5.30 11.38 -9.77
C ALA A 42 -4.76 10.17 -8.98
N TRP A 43 -4.45 10.36 -7.70
CA TRP A 43 -4.04 9.31 -6.78
C TRP A 43 -5.15 8.25 -6.62
N TRP A 44 -6.40 8.68 -6.43
CA TRP A 44 -7.52 7.75 -6.30
C TRP A 44 -7.83 7.02 -7.61
N ARG A 45 -7.67 7.69 -8.77
CA ARG A 45 -7.73 7.04 -10.08
C ARG A 45 -6.67 5.94 -10.19
N MET A 46 -5.42 6.22 -9.83
CA MET A 46 -4.34 5.23 -9.81
C MET A 46 -4.66 4.06 -8.88
N LYS A 47 -5.11 4.32 -7.65
CA LYS A 47 -5.42 3.27 -6.69
C LYS A 47 -6.60 2.40 -7.09
N ARG A 48 -7.61 2.95 -7.76
CA ARG A 48 -8.70 2.15 -8.34
C ARG A 48 -8.21 1.23 -9.46
N THR A 49 -7.31 1.69 -10.33
CA THR A 49 -6.66 0.83 -11.33
C THR A 49 -5.92 -0.33 -10.65
N ILE A 50 -5.10 -0.04 -9.66
CA ILE A 50 -4.34 -1.06 -8.91
C ILE A 50 -5.29 -2.02 -8.18
N ALA A 51 -6.34 -1.50 -7.52
CA ALA A 51 -7.30 -2.33 -6.78
C ALA A 51 -8.00 -3.35 -7.71
N SER A 52 -8.38 -2.92 -8.92
CA SER A 52 -8.96 -3.80 -9.93
C SER A 52 -8.01 -4.95 -10.30
N GLU A 53 -6.73 -4.65 -10.54
CA GLU A 53 -5.70 -5.65 -10.86
C GLU A 53 -5.44 -6.60 -9.68
N VAL A 54 -5.25 -6.05 -8.48
CA VAL A 54 -4.96 -6.82 -7.26
C VAL A 54 -6.12 -7.74 -6.89
N ASN A 55 -7.36 -7.30 -7.05
CA ASN A 55 -8.54 -8.12 -6.79
C ASN A 55 -8.65 -9.32 -7.76
N ALA A 56 -8.18 -9.15 -9.00
CA ALA A 56 -8.11 -10.21 -9.99
C ALA A 56 -6.87 -11.10 -9.84
N ALA A 57 -5.81 -10.58 -9.20
CA ALA A 57 -4.55 -11.28 -9.02
C ALA A 57 -4.67 -12.49 -8.09
N ARG A 58 -3.72 -13.42 -8.28
CA ARG A 58 -3.51 -14.58 -7.42
C ARG A 58 -2.02 -14.73 -7.12
N PRO A 59 -1.65 -15.34 -5.97
CA PRO A 59 -0.29 -15.80 -5.75
C PRO A 59 0.26 -16.57 -6.95
N ASN A 60 1.54 -16.38 -7.22
CA ASN A 60 2.27 -17.06 -8.30
C ASN A 60 3.38 -17.94 -7.69
N PRO A 61 4.12 -18.73 -8.48
CA PRO A 61 5.15 -19.63 -7.97
C PRO A 61 6.20 -18.99 -7.04
N ALA A 62 6.51 -17.70 -7.22
CA ALA A 62 7.43 -17.00 -6.32
C ALA A 62 6.81 -16.79 -4.92
N HIS A 63 5.50 -16.51 -4.83
CA HIS A 63 4.81 -16.43 -3.54
C HIS A 63 4.69 -17.82 -2.89
N GLU A 64 4.41 -18.84 -3.69
CA GLU A 64 4.32 -20.24 -3.25
C GLU A 64 5.67 -20.78 -2.74
N LEU A 65 6.79 -20.29 -3.27
CA LEU A 65 8.13 -20.59 -2.74
C LEU A 65 8.24 -20.14 -1.28
N PHE A 66 7.86 -18.90 -0.96
CA PHE A 66 7.90 -18.42 0.43
C PHE A 66 6.92 -19.19 1.31
N ARG A 67 5.76 -19.58 0.77
CA ARG A 67 4.82 -20.44 1.50
C ARG A 67 5.44 -21.79 1.83
N THR A 68 6.14 -22.40 0.87
CA THR A 68 6.87 -23.66 1.07
C THR A 68 7.97 -23.50 2.13
N LEU A 69 8.71 -22.39 2.14
CA LEU A 69 9.71 -22.12 3.18
C LEU A 69 9.08 -21.99 4.57
N GLU A 70 7.89 -21.39 4.68
CA GLU A 70 7.15 -21.34 5.96
C GLU A 70 6.74 -22.74 6.42
N GLU A 71 6.22 -23.58 5.53
CA GLU A 71 5.81 -24.96 5.84
C GLU A 71 6.99 -25.83 6.29
N LEU A 72 8.17 -25.58 5.72
CA LEU A 72 9.41 -26.24 6.13
C LEU A 72 10.03 -25.65 7.41
N GLY A 73 9.43 -24.60 7.99
CA GLY A 73 9.96 -23.92 9.18
C GLY A 73 11.24 -23.12 8.92
N LYS A 74 11.55 -22.82 7.65
CA LYS A 74 12.77 -22.13 7.20
C LYS A 74 12.57 -20.64 6.93
N LEU A 75 11.33 -20.19 6.82
CA LEU A 75 11.04 -18.77 6.60
C LEU A 75 11.15 -17.99 7.92
N GLY A 76 12.09 -17.05 8.00
CA GLY A 76 12.17 -16.07 9.09
C GLY A 76 11.04 -15.05 8.99
N ALA A 77 11.07 -14.24 7.93
CA ALA A 77 10.05 -13.24 7.59
C ALA A 77 10.05 -12.96 6.08
N VAL A 78 8.98 -12.33 5.60
CA VAL A 78 8.87 -11.66 4.31
C VAL A 78 8.77 -10.16 4.59
N VAL A 79 9.81 -9.41 4.21
CA VAL A 79 9.76 -7.94 4.20
C VAL A 79 9.37 -7.51 2.80
N THR A 80 8.18 -6.93 2.64
CA THR A 80 7.65 -6.57 1.32
C THR A 80 7.38 -5.09 1.18
N GLN A 81 7.80 -4.55 0.04
CA GLN A 81 7.46 -3.19 -0.41
C GLN A 81 6.10 -3.14 -1.13
N ASN A 82 5.52 -4.31 -1.44
CA ASN A 82 4.27 -4.40 -2.17
C ASN A 82 3.08 -4.11 -1.23
N ILE A 83 2.02 -3.57 -1.82
CA ILE A 83 0.78 -3.16 -1.13
C ILE A 83 -0.41 -4.06 -1.51
N ASP A 84 -0.14 -5.14 -2.25
CA ASP A 84 -1.12 -6.03 -2.91
C ASP A 84 -1.61 -7.17 -2.02
N SER A 85 -0.96 -7.41 -0.88
CA SER A 85 -1.28 -8.51 0.05
C SER A 85 -1.09 -9.92 -0.51
N LEU A 86 -0.41 -10.11 -1.65
CA LEU A 86 -0.32 -11.43 -2.29
C LEU A 86 0.47 -12.45 -1.46
N HIS A 87 1.44 -12.02 -0.65
CA HIS A 87 2.11 -12.89 0.31
C HIS A 87 1.16 -13.39 1.41
N LEU A 88 0.27 -12.53 1.92
CA LEU A 88 -0.78 -12.96 2.86
C LEU A 88 -1.74 -13.95 2.20
N GLN A 89 -2.15 -13.67 0.95
CA GLN A 89 -3.03 -14.58 0.19
C GLN A 89 -2.37 -15.93 -0.09
N ALA A 90 -1.05 -15.97 -0.25
CA ALA A 90 -0.27 -17.21 -0.38
C ALA A 90 -0.17 -18.01 0.93
N GLY A 91 -0.73 -17.50 2.04
CA GLY A 91 -0.72 -18.18 3.33
C GLY A 91 0.53 -17.91 4.17
N ILE A 92 1.28 -16.83 3.88
CA ILE A 92 2.28 -16.34 4.83
C ILE A 92 1.57 -15.77 6.05
N PRO A 93 1.89 -16.23 7.28
CA PRO A 93 1.25 -15.69 8.46
C PRO A 93 1.51 -14.20 8.63
N ALA A 94 0.50 -13.43 9.04
CA ALA A 94 0.61 -11.97 9.21
C ALA A 94 1.82 -11.56 10.08
N ARG A 95 2.11 -12.31 11.15
CA ARG A 95 3.27 -12.07 12.04
C ARG A 95 4.64 -12.13 11.34
N LYS A 96 4.72 -12.75 10.16
CA LYS A 96 5.93 -12.90 9.34
C LYS A 96 5.88 -12.10 8.05
N ASN A 97 4.78 -11.39 7.77
CA ASN A 97 4.63 -10.60 6.56
C ASN A 97 4.66 -9.11 6.91
N ILE A 98 5.82 -8.49 6.73
CA ILE A 98 6.12 -7.11 7.13
C ILE A 98 5.91 -6.21 5.90
N GLU A 99 4.80 -5.49 5.87
CA GLU A 99 4.41 -4.59 4.76
C GLU A 99 4.98 -3.18 5.03
N VAL A 100 6.24 -2.94 4.69
CA VAL A 100 6.94 -1.67 5.03
C VAL A 100 6.38 -0.43 4.32
N HIS A 101 5.55 -0.64 3.30
CA HIS A 101 4.79 0.42 2.62
C HIS A 101 3.29 0.36 2.91
N GLY A 102 2.87 -0.38 3.94
CA GLY A 102 1.49 -0.59 4.31
C GLY A 102 0.68 -1.33 3.25
N HIS A 103 -0.63 -1.11 3.21
CA HIS A 103 -1.54 -1.90 2.39
C HIS A 103 -2.77 -1.16 1.90
N MET A 104 -3.42 -1.72 0.87
CA MET A 104 -4.64 -1.17 0.27
C MET A 104 -5.95 -1.64 0.92
N ARG A 105 -5.86 -2.50 1.94
CA ARG A 105 -7.03 -3.16 2.55
C ARG A 105 -7.84 -2.26 3.48
N GLY A 106 -7.25 -1.17 3.98
CA GLY A 106 -7.87 -0.22 4.89
C GLY A 106 -7.71 1.22 4.41
N LEU A 107 -8.59 2.10 4.88
CA LEU A 107 -8.56 3.54 4.58
C LEU A 107 -8.45 4.35 5.87
N ILE A 108 -7.67 5.42 5.82
CA ILE A 108 -7.43 6.32 6.95
C ILE A 108 -7.65 7.77 6.55
N CYS A 109 -8.16 8.55 7.51
CA CYS A 109 -8.29 10.00 7.36
C CYS A 109 -6.97 10.73 7.61
N ALA A 110 -6.22 10.28 8.61
CA ALA A 110 -4.93 10.84 8.98
C ALA A 110 -4.03 9.75 9.54
N ASP A 111 -2.75 10.06 9.61
CA ASP A 111 -1.70 9.25 10.23
C ASP A 111 -0.86 10.15 11.14
N LYS A 112 0.14 9.60 11.83
CA LYS A 112 1.06 10.30 12.72
C LYS A 112 1.61 11.54 12.02
N ARG A 113 1.31 12.70 12.62
CA ARG A 113 1.83 14.00 12.19
C ARG A 113 3.36 13.99 12.34
N THR A 114 4.06 14.33 11.27
CA THR A 114 5.51 14.56 11.30
C THR A 114 5.84 15.82 10.51
N VAL A 115 7.08 16.30 10.58
CA VAL A 115 7.55 17.41 9.73
C VAL A 115 7.42 17.07 8.24
N LEU A 116 7.57 15.80 7.89
CA LEU A 116 7.50 15.28 6.53
C LEU A 116 6.06 14.90 6.11
N ASN A 117 5.15 14.66 7.05
CA ASN A 117 3.74 14.45 6.80
C ASN A 117 2.95 15.70 7.28
N PRO A 118 2.97 16.81 6.50
CA PRO A 118 2.27 18.02 6.89
C PRO A 118 0.78 17.73 6.99
N MET A 119 0.12 18.43 7.92
CA MET A 119 -1.25 18.17 8.36
C MET A 119 -2.16 17.78 7.19
N PRO A 120 -2.80 16.60 7.23
CA PRO A 120 -3.97 16.41 6.39
C PRO A 120 -5.04 17.43 6.80
N CYS A 121 -6.07 17.57 5.98
CA CYS A 121 -7.16 18.52 6.19
C CYS A 121 -7.64 18.52 7.67
N GLN A 122 -7.96 19.72 8.19
CA GLN A 122 -8.35 19.98 9.59
C GLN A 122 -7.34 19.61 10.68
N GLY A 123 -6.05 19.48 10.36
CA GLY A 123 -5.02 19.41 11.39
C GLY A 123 -4.76 18.02 11.95
N GLY A 124 -5.06 16.96 11.20
CA GLY A 124 -4.51 15.63 11.43
C GLY A 124 -4.80 14.96 12.78
N THR A 125 -5.78 15.43 13.53
CA THR A 125 -6.23 14.81 14.79
C THR A 125 -7.35 13.79 14.59
N CYS A 126 -7.93 13.73 13.38
CA CYS A 126 -9.00 12.80 13.06
C CYS A 126 -8.45 11.37 12.99
N THR A 127 -8.92 10.49 13.87
CA THR A 127 -8.53 9.08 13.91
C THR A 127 -9.51 8.18 13.17
N TYR A 128 -10.41 8.75 12.35
CA TYR A 128 -11.35 7.96 11.57
C TYR A 128 -10.61 7.07 10.57
N CYS A 129 -10.98 5.79 10.57
CA CYS A 129 -10.52 4.80 9.61
C CYS A 129 -11.69 3.91 9.19
N ILE A 130 -11.53 3.30 8.01
CA ILE A 130 -12.31 2.16 7.56
C ILE A 130 -11.36 0.96 7.67
N PRO A 131 -11.56 0.07 8.65
CA PRO A 131 -10.67 -1.05 8.89
C PRO A 131 -10.78 -2.10 7.77
N ALA A 132 -9.77 -2.96 7.67
CA ALA A 132 -9.67 -3.95 6.60
C ALA A 132 -10.76 -5.03 6.61
N ASP A 133 -11.45 -5.23 7.73
CA ASP A 133 -12.56 -6.16 7.88
C ASP A 133 -13.91 -5.56 7.42
N ASP A 134 -14.03 -4.23 7.27
CA ASP A 134 -15.19 -3.58 6.66
C ASP A 134 -15.10 -3.60 5.12
N THR A 135 -15.14 -4.82 4.58
CA THR A 135 -15.00 -5.07 3.13
C THR A 135 -16.05 -4.35 2.29
N ALA A 136 -17.24 -4.11 2.84
CA ALA A 136 -18.31 -3.39 2.15
C ALA A 136 -17.98 -1.90 1.99
N ALA A 137 -17.52 -1.23 3.05
CA ALA A 137 -17.12 0.17 2.99
C ALA A 137 -15.86 0.37 2.13
N ILE A 138 -14.88 -0.53 2.24
CA ILE A 138 -13.68 -0.52 1.39
C ILE A 138 -14.06 -0.66 -0.09
N ARG A 139 -14.90 -1.64 -0.41
CA ARG A 139 -15.40 -1.82 -1.78
C ARG A 139 -16.13 -0.58 -2.28
N ALA A 140 -17.03 -0.01 -1.49
CA ALA A 140 -17.76 1.19 -1.87
C ALA A 140 -16.82 2.37 -2.17
N ALA A 141 -15.73 2.51 -1.43
CA ALA A 141 -14.73 3.56 -1.67
C ALA A 141 -13.96 3.37 -2.99
N TYR A 142 -13.62 2.13 -3.37
CA TYR A 142 -12.96 1.85 -4.64
C TYR A 142 -13.90 1.83 -5.85
N ASP A 143 -15.16 1.39 -5.67
CA ASP A 143 -16.17 1.31 -6.74
C ASP A 143 -16.83 2.67 -7.03
N GLY A 144 -16.66 3.67 -6.15
CA GLY A 144 -17.22 5.01 -6.30
C GLY A 144 -16.86 5.65 -7.65
N ALA A 145 -17.88 6.10 -8.39
CA ALA A 145 -17.81 6.62 -9.76
C ALA A 145 -17.00 7.93 -9.88
N SER A 146 -15.68 7.82 -9.72
CA SER A 146 -14.66 8.89 -9.79
C SER A 146 -14.57 9.83 -8.59
N ALA A 147 -15.52 9.82 -7.65
CA ALA A 147 -15.42 10.63 -6.44
C ALA A 147 -14.26 10.19 -5.53
N VAL A 148 -13.62 11.17 -4.89
CA VAL A 148 -12.68 10.93 -3.79
C VAL A 148 -13.51 10.57 -2.54
N PRO A 149 -13.26 9.43 -1.87
CA PRO A 149 -13.95 9.10 -0.63
C PRO A 149 -13.55 10.10 0.46
N LEU A 150 -14.55 10.66 1.13
CA LEU A 150 -14.37 11.66 2.17
C LEU A 150 -14.64 11.06 3.55
N CYS A 151 -13.91 11.53 4.55
CA CYS A 151 -14.13 11.18 5.94
C CYS A 151 -15.50 11.73 6.39
N PRO A 152 -16.37 10.90 6.97
CA PRO A 152 -17.69 11.36 7.43
C PRO A 152 -17.62 12.27 8.67
N LEU A 153 -16.49 12.30 9.38
CA LEU A 153 -16.33 13.11 10.59
C LEU A 153 -15.83 14.53 10.31
N CYS A 154 -14.90 14.69 9.35
CA CYS A 154 -14.23 15.96 9.09
C CYS A 154 -14.29 16.42 7.63
N GLY A 155 -14.79 15.59 6.71
CA GLY A 155 -14.90 15.91 5.28
C GLY A 155 -13.58 15.83 4.50
N CYS A 156 -12.47 15.51 5.14
CA CYS A 156 -11.17 15.38 4.48
C CYS A 156 -11.11 14.14 3.59
N ALA A 157 -10.29 14.17 2.54
CA ALA A 157 -10.07 13.01 1.69
C ALA A 157 -9.50 11.83 2.49
N LEU A 158 -10.13 10.67 2.38
CA LEU A 158 -9.53 9.43 2.85
C LEU A 158 -8.42 9.03 1.89
N ARG A 159 -7.45 8.27 2.41
CA ARG A 159 -6.42 7.59 1.63
C ARG A 159 -6.28 6.16 2.10
N THR A 160 -5.58 5.35 1.33
CA THR A 160 -5.19 4.00 1.75
C THR A 160 -4.12 4.10 2.82
N GLU A 161 -4.02 3.05 3.62
CA GLU A 161 -2.94 2.83 4.59
C GLU A 161 -1.57 2.56 3.94
N THR A 162 -1.39 2.94 2.68
CA THR A 162 -0.10 2.83 2.00
C THR A 162 0.76 4.05 2.26
N VAL A 163 2.07 3.84 2.39
CA VAL A 163 3.05 4.92 2.51
C VAL A 163 3.16 5.67 1.16
N MET A 164 3.06 6.99 1.21
CA MET A 164 3.22 7.86 0.03
C MET A 164 4.64 8.43 -0.06
N PHE A 165 5.07 8.88 -1.24
CA PHE A 165 6.35 9.56 -1.36
C PHE A 165 6.40 10.80 -0.45
N GLY A 166 7.55 11.00 0.21
CA GLY A 166 7.74 12.08 1.16
C GLY A 166 7.11 11.82 2.54
N GLN A 167 6.41 10.70 2.75
CA GLN A 167 5.95 10.26 4.08
C GLN A 167 7.04 9.39 4.72
N PRO A 168 7.28 9.50 6.04
CA PRO A 168 8.08 8.53 6.77
C PRO A 168 7.48 7.12 6.66
N MET A 169 8.33 6.10 6.59
CA MET A 169 7.90 4.72 6.76
C MET A 169 7.41 4.49 8.19
N PRO A 170 6.48 3.55 8.40
CA PRO A 170 5.96 3.27 9.73
C PRO A 170 7.04 2.61 10.60
N GLU A 171 7.23 3.16 11.81
CA GLU A 171 8.36 2.83 12.70
C GLU A 171 8.36 1.33 13.08
N GLN A 172 7.19 0.77 13.37
CA GLN A 172 7.05 -0.61 13.85
C GLN A 172 7.46 -1.64 12.78
N GLU A 173 7.02 -1.47 11.54
CA GLU A 173 7.36 -2.37 10.43
C GLU A 173 8.83 -2.22 10.03
N VAL A 174 9.39 -1.01 10.11
CA VAL A 174 10.82 -0.78 9.88
C VAL A 174 11.66 -1.48 10.95
N GLU A 175 11.33 -1.32 12.23
CA GLU A 175 12.00 -2.00 13.33
C GLU A 175 11.90 -3.53 13.18
N ALA A 176 10.70 -4.05 12.89
CA ALA A 176 10.51 -5.48 12.67
C ALA A 176 11.30 -6.00 11.46
N ALA A 177 11.42 -5.21 10.38
CA ALA A 177 12.20 -5.58 9.21
C ALA A 177 13.70 -5.62 9.55
N MET A 178 14.22 -4.64 10.28
CA MET A 178 15.61 -4.61 10.73
C MET A 178 15.92 -5.80 11.65
N ASP A 179 15.05 -6.08 12.63
CA ASP A 179 15.18 -7.23 13.53
C ASP A 179 15.18 -8.56 12.76
N ALA A 180 14.35 -8.69 11.72
CA ALA A 180 14.30 -9.89 10.89
C ALA A 180 15.58 -10.07 10.07
N ILE A 181 16.13 -8.99 9.51
CA ILE A 181 17.38 -9.00 8.75
C ILE A 181 18.56 -9.34 9.67
N ASP A 182 18.65 -8.73 10.84
CA ASP A 182 19.76 -8.96 11.79
C ASP A 182 19.81 -10.40 12.31
N ARG A 183 18.66 -11.08 12.38
CA ARG A 183 18.55 -12.48 12.80
C ARG A 183 18.69 -13.48 11.66
N ALA A 184 18.72 -13.01 10.41
CA ALA A 184 18.78 -13.88 9.25
C ALA A 184 20.17 -14.48 9.08
N ASP A 185 20.22 -15.78 8.81
CA ASP A 185 21.41 -16.47 8.31
C ASP A 185 21.54 -16.38 6.78
N LEU A 186 20.44 -16.01 6.09
CA LEU A 186 20.37 -15.78 4.65
C LEU A 186 19.31 -14.72 4.31
N LEU A 187 19.67 -13.78 3.43
CA LEU A 187 18.75 -12.81 2.81
C LEU A 187 18.63 -13.13 1.32
N LEU A 188 17.40 -13.21 0.81
CA LEU A 188 17.06 -13.50 -0.59
C LEU A 188 16.55 -12.24 -1.30
#